data_AF-A0A978SE29-F1
#
_entry.id   AF-A0A978SE29-F1
#
_cell.length_a   1.000
_cell.length_b   1.000
_cell.length_c   1.000
_cell.angle_alpha   90.00
_cell.angle_beta   90.00
_cell.angle_gamma   90.00
#
_symmetry.space_group_name_H-M   'P 1'
#
loop_
_entity.id
_entity.type
_entity.pdbx_description
1 polymer ?
#
loop_
_entity_poly.entity_id
_entity_poly.type
_entity_poly.pdbx_seq_one_letter_code
_entity_poly.pdbx_strand_id
1 'polypeptide(L)'
;MLSKLQKLSWDTDGRYASDEELRFIADYLQSYGVRLQTYQRLQQLEMTIVQEVYQKVWAIDPNLFMSGTEDVSAKWKRDTIRVLRYSAVAMLLNDTDTLCEKLLYWMQTIMKAFGAQQSCKVTYEQMQKVVKNHLSADQASVFCSVLEVNERLLGIAG
;
A
#
# COMPACT_ATOMS: atom_id res chain seq x y z
N MET A 1 -0.88 2.85 -13.70
CA MET A 1 -1.15 3.66 -14.91
C MET A 1 0.13 3.99 -15.64
N LEU A 2 1.19 4.47 -15.00
CA LEU A 2 2.44 4.82 -15.68
C LEU A 2 3.12 3.60 -16.31
N SER A 3 3.23 2.49 -15.57
CA SER A 3 3.75 1.22 -16.09
C SER A 3 2.92 0.70 -17.27
N LYS A 4 1.60 0.78 -17.16
CA LYS A 4 0.65 0.35 -18.21
C LYS A 4 0.74 1.20 -19.47
N LEU A 5 0.89 2.52 -19.35
CA LEU A 5 1.10 3.41 -20.49
C LEU A 5 2.45 3.16 -21.18
N GLN A 6 3.51 2.93 -20.40
CA GLN A 6 4.82 2.56 -20.93
C GLN A 6 4.75 1.23 -21.68
N LYS A 7 4.08 0.23 -21.11
CA LYS A 7 3.85 -1.06 -21.76
C LYS A 7 3.05 -0.90 -23.06
N LEU A 8 1.97 -0.12 -23.04
CA LEU A 8 1.20 0.17 -24.25
C LEU A 8 2.09 0.74 -25.36
N SER A 9 2.98 1.69 -25.03
CA SER A 9 3.91 2.29 -26.00
C SER A 9 4.87 1.28 -26.62
N TRP A 10 5.21 0.21 -25.92
CA TRP A 10 6.05 -0.87 -26.45
C TRP A 10 5.23 -1.85 -27.29
N ASP A 11 4.08 -2.27 -26.79
CA ASP A 11 3.24 -3.28 -27.42
C ASP A 11 2.62 -2.78 -28.75
N THR A 12 2.42 -1.47 -28.88
CA THR A 12 1.91 -0.87 -30.12
C THR A 12 2.97 -0.62 -31.18
N ASP A 13 4.26 -0.64 -30.90
CA ASP A 13 5.38 -0.55 -31.87
C ASP A 13 5.04 0.03 -33.28
N GLY A 14 4.66 1.32 -33.35
CA GLY A 14 4.38 2.02 -34.61
C GLY A 14 2.99 1.82 -35.24
N ARG A 15 2.12 0.98 -34.67
CA ARG A 15 0.68 0.89 -35.00
C ARG A 15 -0.19 1.63 -33.98
N TYR A 16 -1.44 1.84 -34.33
CA TYR A 16 -2.45 2.31 -33.38
C TYR A 16 -2.81 1.22 -32.38
N ALA A 17 -3.14 1.63 -31.15
CA ALA A 17 -3.71 0.74 -30.14
C ALA A 17 -5.13 0.31 -30.54
N SER A 18 -5.47 -0.94 -30.28
CA SER A 18 -6.83 -1.45 -30.39
C SER A 18 -7.70 -1.03 -29.20
N ASP A 19 -9.01 -1.17 -29.35
CA ASP A 19 -9.97 -0.87 -28.26
C ASP A 19 -9.67 -1.67 -26.98
N GLU A 20 -9.29 -2.94 -27.12
CA GLU A 20 -8.96 -3.79 -25.98
C GLU A 20 -7.67 -3.34 -25.29
N GLU A 21 -6.67 -2.88 -26.05
CA GLU A 21 -5.42 -2.33 -25.49
C GLU A 21 -5.64 -0.98 -24.79
N LEU A 22 -6.66 -0.23 -25.17
CA LEU A 22 -7.03 1.04 -24.54
C LEU A 22 -7.97 0.89 -23.33
N ARG A 23 -8.55 -0.31 -23.12
CA ARG A 23 -9.56 -0.56 -22.09
C ARG A 23 -9.11 -0.17 -20.68
N PHE A 24 -7.84 -0.39 -20.34
CA PHE A 24 -7.31 -0.03 -19.02
C PHE A 24 -7.35 1.48 -18.73
N ILE A 25 -7.31 2.32 -19.77
CA ILE A 25 -7.42 3.77 -19.64
C ILE A 25 -8.86 4.13 -19.27
N ALA A 26 -9.85 3.53 -19.94
CA ALA A 26 -11.26 3.74 -19.64
C ALA A 26 -11.58 3.31 -18.20
N ASP A 27 -11.14 2.11 -17.80
CA ASP A 27 -11.33 1.59 -16.43
C ASP A 27 -10.69 2.52 -15.39
N TYR A 28 -9.51 3.08 -15.70
CA TYR A 28 -8.87 4.05 -14.83
C TYR A 28 -9.67 5.34 -14.72
N LEU A 29 -10.12 5.92 -15.83
CA LEU A 29 -10.89 7.17 -15.80
C LEU A 29 -12.19 7.01 -15.01
N GLN A 30 -12.87 5.87 -15.14
CA GLN A 30 -14.09 5.56 -14.40
C GLN A 30 -13.87 5.55 -12.88
N SER A 31 -12.70 5.10 -12.44
CA SER A 31 -12.36 4.95 -11.02
C SER A 31 -11.43 6.04 -10.48
N TYR A 32 -11.05 7.02 -11.29
CA TYR A 32 -10.12 8.08 -10.90
C TYR A 32 -10.69 8.99 -9.81
N GLY A 33 -11.97 9.35 -9.92
CA GLY A 33 -12.63 10.23 -8.95
C GLY A 33 -12.58 9.69 -7.52
N VAL A 34 -12.95 8.42 -7.32
CA VAL A 34 -12.89 7.79 -5.98
C VAL A 34 -11.46 7.74 -5.47
N ARG A 35 -10.49 7.37 -6.32
CA ARG A 35 -9.08 7.30 -5.92
C ARG A 35 -8.49 8.64 -5.52
N LEU A 36 -8.81 9.71 -6.25
CA LEU A 36 -8.37 11.06 -5.92
C LEU A 36 -8.90 11.50 -4.56
N GLN A 37 -10.20 11.28 -4.31
CA GLN A 37 -10.81 11.58 -3.01
C GLN A 37 -10.19 10.74 -1.89
N THR A 38 -9.97 9.44 -2.11
CA THR A 38 -9.29 8.57 -1.15
C THR A 38 -7.89 9.07 -0.84
N TYR A 39 -7.11 9.46 -1.86
CA TYR A 39 -5.75 9.98 -1.68
C TYR A 39 -5.73 11.24 -0.81
N GLN A 40 -6.61 12.20 -1.09
CA GLN A 40 -6.74 13.43 -0.31
C GLN A 40 -7.18 13.13 1.13
N ARG A 41 -8.09 12.17 1.32
CA ARG A 41 -8.55 11.77 2.65
C ARG A 41 -7.45 11.09 3.45
N LEU A 42 -6.67 10.21 2.83
CA LEU A 42 -5.50 9.56 3.44
C LEU A 42 -4.44 10.59 3.84
N GLN A 43 -4.21 11.61 3.01
CA GLN A 43 -3.29 12.70 3.33
C GLN A 43 -3.72 13.45 4.59
N GLN A 44 -5.01 13.74 4.75
CA GLN A 44 -5.54 14.44 5.93
C GLN A 44 -5.49 13.57 7.20
N LEU A 45 -5.66 12.25 7.05
CA LEU A 45 -5.77 11.32 8.16
C LEU A 45 -4.48 10.56 8.48
N GLU A 46 -3.38 10.84 7.78
CA GLU A 46 -2.13 10.08 7.84
C GLU A 46 -1.70 9.79 9.29
N MET A 47 -1.59 10.84 10.11
CA MET A 47 -1.15 10.73 11.49
C MET A 47 -2.16 9.97 12.36
N THR A 48 -3.45 10.19 12.15
CA THR A 48 -4.54 9.51 12.87
C THR A 48 -4.52 8.02 12.58
N ILE A 49 -4.46 7.63 11.30
CA ILE A 49 -4.41 6.24 10.87
C ILE A 49 -3.21 5.54 11.48
N VAL A 50 -2.00 6.11 11.35
CA VAL A 50 -0.79 5.47 11.85
C VAL A 50 -0.82 5.35 13.37
N GLN A 51 -1.36 6.34 14.08
CA GLN A 51 -1.47 6.29 15.53
C GLN A 51 -2.49 5.25 16.02
N GLU A 52 -3.63 5.11 15.34
CA GLU A 52 -4.61 4.08 15.68
C GLU A 52 -4.12 2.68 15.35
N VAL A 53 -3.40 2.51 14.22
CA VAL A 53 -2.75 1.23 13.89
C VAL A 53 -1.72 0.89 14.96
N TYR A 54 -0.89 1.84 15.37
CA TYR A 54 0.08 1.64 16.46
C TYR A 54 -0.59 1.12 17.72
N GLN A 55 -1.65 1.80 18.18
CA GLN A 55 -2.40 1.42 19.37
C GLN A 55 -2.99 0.01 19.25
N LYS A 56 -3.54 -0.35 18.09
CA LYS A 56 -4.10 -1.68 17.85
C LYS A 56 -3.03 -2.77 17.83
N VAL A 57 -1.89 -2.54 17.19
CA VAL A 57 -0.78 -3.50 17.17
C VAL A 57 -0.20 -3.67 18.56
N TRP A 58 0.01 -2.56 19.29
CA TRP A 58 0.52 -2.58 20.66
C TRP A 58 -0.41 -3.35 21.61
N ALA A 59 -1.72 -3.16 21.47
CA ALA A 59 -2.71 -3.89 22.28
C ALA A 59 -2.78 -5.38 21.97
N ILE A 60 -2.36 -5.82 20.77
CA ILE A 60 -2.29 -7.23 20.39
C ILE A 60 -1.05 -7.88 21.00
N ASP A 61 0.12 -7.30 20.75
CA ASP A 61 1.39 -7.77 21.31
C ASP A 61 2.45 -6.65 21.22
N PRO A 62 2.85 -6.05 22.35
CA PRO A 62 3.92 -5.05 22.39
C PRO A 62 5.26 -5.57 21.84
N ASN A 63 5.51 -6.89 21.88
CA ASN A 63 6.76 -7.46 21.37
C ASN A 63 6.89 -7.35 19.84
N LEU A 64 5.81 -7.06 19.13
CA LEU A 64 5.85 -6.77 17.69
C LEU A 64 6.61 -5.47 17.36
N PHE A 65 6.88 -4.63 18.37
CA PHE A 65 7.74 -3.45 18.29
C PHE A 65 9.14 -3.68 18.84
N MET A 66 9.52 -4.92 19.14
CA MET A 66 10.85 -5.27 19.64
C MET A 66 11.68 -5.95 18.55
N SER A 67 12.95 -5.57 18.44
CA SER A 67 13.97 -6.30 17.68
C SER A 67 15.03 -6.76 18.66
N GLY A 68 14.93 -8.02 19.11
CA GLY A 68 15.67 -8.47 20.29
C GLY A 68 15.24 -7.68 21.52
N THR A 69 16.16 -6.90 22.09
CA THR A 69 15.89 -6.03 23.25
C THR A 69 15.66 -4.56 22.88
N GLU A 70 15.76 -4.20 21.59
CA GLU A 70 15.61 -2.82 21.12
C GLU A 70 14.15 -2.52 20.77
N ASP A 71 13.61 -1.42 21.31
CA ASP A 71 12.31 -0.86 20.91
C ASP A 71 12.46 -0.13 19.56
N VAL A 72 11.79 -0.67 18.54
CA VAL A 72 11.79 -0.14 17.17
C VAL A 72 10.52 0.63 16.82
N SER A 73 9.65 0.96 17.77
CA SER A 73 8.38 1.68 17.56
C SER A 73 8.53 3.00 16.80
N ALA A 74 9.57 3.78 17.11
CA ALA A 74 9.87 5.03 16.42
C ALA A 74 10.28 4.80 14.95
N LYS A 75 11.04 3.73 14.68
CA LYS A 75 11.42 3.32 13.31
C LYS A 75 10.20 2.81 12.56
N TRP A 76 9.42 1.93 13.17
CA TRP A 76 8.16 1.43 12.64
C TRP A 76 7.26 2.59 12.22
N LYS A 77 7.05 3.61 13.06
CA LYS A 77 6.16 4.73 12.73
C LYS A 77 6.61 5.48 11.48
N ARG A 78 7.93 5.71 11.32
CA ARG A 78 8.48 6.36 10.12
C ARG A 78 8.30 5.49 8.87
N ASP A 79 8.61 4.19 8.99
CA ASP A 79 8.50 3.25 7.88
C ASP A 79 7.03 3.05 7.47
N THR A 80 6.10 2.95 8.42
CA THR A 80 4.66 2.86 8.17
C THR A 80 4.12 4.10 7.48
N ILE A 81 4.50 5.32 7.89
CA ILE A 81 4.15 6.55 7.18
C ILE A 81 4.68 6.53 5.75
N ARG A 82 5.94 6.12 5.57
CA ARG A 82 6.53 6.02 4.24
C ARG A 82 5.73 5.06 3.37
N VAL A 83 5.50 3.83 3.80
CA VAL A 83 4.74 2.84 3.02
C VAL A 83 3.32 3.34 2.74
N LEU A 84 2.64 3.95 3.72
CA LEU A 84 1.30 4.52 3.54
C LEU A 84 1.27 5.53 2.39
N ARG A 85 2.25 6.44 2.31
CA ARG A 85 2.37 7.42 1.21
C ARG A 85 2.60 6.74 -0.13
N TYR A 86 3.53 5.78 -0.20
CA TYR A 86 3.79 5.05 -1.45
C TYR A 86 2.57 4.25 -1.90
N SER A 87 1.86 3.60 -0.97
CA SER A 87 0.61 2.89 -1.26
C SER A 87 -0.50 3.85 -1.72
N ALA A 88 -0.63 5.04 -1.12
CA ALA A 88 -1.60 6.04 -1.55
C ALA A 88 -1.30 6.54 -2.98
N VAL A 89 -0.04 6.76 -3.33
CA VAL A 89 0.37 7.14 -4.69
C VAL A 89 0.11 6.01 -5.69
N ALA A 90 0.46 4.77 -5.34
CA ALA A 90 0.21 3.60 -6.17
C ALA A 90 -1.28 3.36 -6.40
N MET A 91 -2.09 3.55 -5.34
CA MET A 91 -3.55 3.54 -5.41
C MET A 91 -4.00 4.60 -6.40
N LEU A 92 -3.67 5.88 -6.19
CA LEU A 92 -4.06 7.01 -7.05
C LEU A 92 -3.77 6.76 -8.54
N LEU A 93 -2.57 6.26 -8.83
CA LEU A 93 -2.10 5.94 -10.17
C LEU A 93 -2.60 4.60 -10.70
N ASN A 94 -3.35 3.82 -9.92
CA ASN A 94 -3.72 2.43 -10.24
C ASN A 94 -2.51 1.65 -10.78
N ASP A 95 -1.43 1.66 -10.01
CA ASP A 95 -0.09 1.20 -10.42
C ASP A 95 0.63 0.46 -9.28
N THR A 96 0.09 -0.69 -8.91
CA THR A 96 0.71 -1.57 -7.90
C THR A 96 2.04 -2.15 -8.37
N ASP A 97 2.25 -2.30 -9.68
CA ASP A 97 3.51 -2.81 -10.23
C ASP A 97 4.67 -1.86 -9.89
N THR A 98 4.46 -0.56 -10.08
CA THR A 98 5.44 0.48 -9.69
C THR A 98 5.71 0.47 -8.18
N LEU A 99 4.70 0.19 -7.34
CA LEU A 99 4.86 0.06 -5.90
C LEU A 99 5.75 -1.14 -5.54
N CYS A 100 5.49 -2.28 -6.18
CA CYS A 100 6.27 -3.50 -5.99
C CYS A 100 7.73 -3.27 -6.35
N GLU A 101 7.98 -2.77 -7.56
CA GLU A 101 9.32 -2.54 -8.10
C GLU A 101 10.12 -1.50 -7.32
N LYS A 102 9.50 -0.37 -6.96
CA LYS A 102 10.21 0.75 -6.33
C LYS A 102 10.33 0.65 -4.82
N LEU A 103 9.53 -0.19 -4.15
CA LEU A 103 9.51 -0.26 -2.69
C LEU A 103 9.39 -1.68 -2.15
N LEU A 104 8.32 -2.41 -2.49
CA LEU A 104 7.96 -3.59 -1.70
C LEU A 104 8.95 -4.74 -1.85
N TYR A 105 9.56 -4.95 -3.02
CA TYR A 105 10.56 -6.01 -3.18
C TYR A 105 11.82 -5.74 -2.34
N TRP A 106 12.35 -4.52 -2.40
CA TRP A 106 13.47 -4.12 -1.55
C TRP A 106 13.10 -4.20 -0.06
N MET A 107 11.93 -3.68 0.31
CA MET A 107 11.49 -3.68 1.69
C MET A 107 11.25 -5.10 2.22
N GLN A 108 10.77 -6.04 1.39
CA GLN A 108 10.64 -7.45 1.76
C GLN A 108 12.00 -8.03 2.18
N THR A 109 13.08 -7.74 1.44
CA THR A 109 14.43 -8.19 1.80
C THR A 109 14.83 -7.65 3.18
N ILE A 110 14.54 -6.38 3.46
CA ILE A 110 14.81 -5.77 4.77
C ILE A 110 13.96 -6.44 5.86
N MET A 111 12.65 -6.59 5.66
CA MET A 111 11.77 -7.20 6.67
C MET A 111 12.18 -8.64 6.99
N LYS A 112 12.60 -9.42 5.99
CA LYS A 112 13.15 -10.76 6.19
C LYS A 112 14.44 -10.76 7.00
N ALA A 113 15.37 -9.84 6.70
CA ALA A 113 16.64 -9.74 7.42
C ALA A 113 16.46 -9.41 8.92
N PHE A 114 15.40 -8.67 9.27
CA PHE A 114 15.09 -8.31 10.66
C PHE A 114 14.02 -9.21 11.33
N GLY A 115 13.53 -10.26 10.66
CA GLY A 115 12.48 -11.13 11.22
C GLY A 115 11.13 -10.41 11.45
N ALA A 116 10.85 -9.34 10.71
CA ALA A 116 9.72 -8.43 10.95
C ALA A 116 8.41 -8.86 10.27
N GLN A 117 8.35 -10.04 9.65
CA GLN A 117 7.21 -10.48 8.84
C GLN A 117 5.91 -10.56 9.65
N GLN A 118 5.99 -11.11 10.87
CA GLN A 118 4.81 -11.19 11.74
C GLN A 118 4.32 -9.79 12.15
N SER A 119 5.24 -8.87 12.48
CA SER A 119 4.91 -7.47 12.76
C SER A 119 4.26 -6.80 11.55
N CYS A 120 4.77 -7.04 10.35
CA CYS A 120 4.19 -6.54 9.09
C CYS A 120 2.78 -7.08 8.86
N LYS A 121 2.57 -8.39 9.01
CA LYS A 121 1.26 -9.03 8.85
C LYS A 121 0.23 -8.38 9.77
N VAL A 122 0.50 -8.34 11.07
CA VAL A 122 -0.42 -7.73 12.05
C VAL A 122 -0.64 -6.25 11.75
N THR A 123 0.43 -5.51 11.36
CA THR A 123 0.31 -4.09 10.99
C THR A 123 -0.68 -3.89 9.85
N TYR A 124 -0.59 -4.65 8.75
CA TYR A 124 -1.48 -4.46 7.60
C TYR A 124 -2.90 -4.98 7.85
N GLU A 125 -3.07 -6.07 8.61
CA GLU A 125 -4.39 -6.53 9.06
C GLU A 125 -5.11 -5.44 9.89
N GLN A 126 -4.40 -4.80 10.82
CA GLN A 126 -4.98 -3.71 11.63
C GLN A 126 -5.18 -2.44 10.80
N MET A 127 -4.26 -2.12 9.88
CA MET A 127 -4.40 -0.98 8.99
C MET A 127 -5.64 -1.07 8.13
N GLN A 128 -5.96 -2.25 7.58
CA GLN A 128 -7.20 -2.47 6.82
C GLN A 128 -8.45 -2.20 7.66
N LYS A 129 -8.45 -2.60 8.94
CA LYS A 129 -9.57 -2.32 9.86
C LYS A 129 -9.68 -0.83 10.17
N VAL A 130 -8.55 -0.16 10.42
CA VAL A 130 -8.51 1.28 10.71
C VAL A 130 -9.03 2.07 9.51
N VAL A 131 -8.53 1.82 8.30
CA VAL A 131 -8.97 2.59 7.12
C VAL A 131 -10.44 2.37 6.81
N LYS A 132 -10.99 1.17 7.05
CA LYS A 132 -12.44 0.89 6.91
C LYS A 132 -13.31 1.70 7.88
N ASN A 133 -12.77 2.17 9.00
CA ASN A 133 -13.50 3.03 9.94
C ASN A 133 -13.48 4.52 9.53
N HIS A 134 -12.51 4.91 8.70
CA HIS A 134 -12.24 6.32 8.36
C HIS A 134 -12.64 6.70 6.94
N LEU A 135 -12.82 5.70 6.08
CA LEU A 135 -13.12 5.84 4.65
C LEU A 135 -14.52 5.30 4.35
N SER A 136 -15.15 5.81 3.28
CA SER A 136 -16.36 5.17 2.75
C SER A 136 -16.06 3.76 2.22
N ALA A 137 -17.08 2.94 2.00
CA ALA A 137 -16.90 1.58 1.47
C ALA A 137 -16.11 1.56 0.15
N ASP A 138 -16.41 2.48 -0.78
CA ASP A 138 -15.72 2.57 -2.08
C ASP A 138 -14.26 3.03 -1.92
N GLN A 139 -14.02 4.00 -1.03
CA GLN A 139 -12.67 4.48 -0.73
C GLN A 139 -11.82 3.40 -0.05
N ALA A 140 -12.42 2.69 0.92
CA ALA A 140 -11.77 1.58 1.61
C ALA A 140 -11.47 0.44 0.65
N SER A 141 -12.38 0.12 -0.27
CA SER A 141 -12.20 -0.92 -1.29
C SER A 141 -10.94 -0.68 -2.12
N VAL A 142 -10.81 0.49 -2.76
CA VAL A 142 -9.66 0.79 -3.62
C VAL A 142 -8.33 0.83 -2.86
N PHE A 143 -8.33 1.22 -1.58
CA PHE A 143 -7.11 1.30 -0.79
C PHE A 143 -6.74 -0.04 -0.15
N CYS A 144 -7.71 -0.81 0.34
CA CYS A 144 -7.47 -2.13 0.92
C CYS A 144 -6.85 -3.08 -0.10
N SER A 145 -7.24 -3.03 -1.39
CA SER A 145 -6.58 -3.84 -2.43
C SER A 145 -5.06 -3.58 -2.52
N VAL A 146 -4.60 -2.35 -2.24
CA VAL A 146 -3.16 -2.04 -2.19
C VAL A 146 -2.53 -2.53 -0.88
N LEU A 147 -3.24 -2.40 0.25
CA LEU A 147 -2.76 -2.92 1.54
C LEU A 147 -2.61 -4.44 1.55
N GLU A 148 -3.49 -5.18 0.86
CA GLU A 148 -3.39 -6.63 0.67
C GLU A 148 -2.13 -7.03 -0.11
N VAL A 149 -1.70 -6.20 -1.07
CA VAL A 149 -0.41 -6.41 -1.76
C VAL A 149 0.75 -6.21 -0.80
N ASN A 150 0.72 -5.16 0.03
CA ASN A 150 1.74 -4.93 1.05
C ASN A 150 1.80 -6.10 2.05
N GLU A 151 0.65 -6.54 2.55
CA GLU A 151 0.55 -7.66 3.49
C GLU A 151 1.10 -8.95 2.89
N ARG A 152 0.71 -9.27 1.65
CA ARG A 152 1.20 -10.46 0.96
C ARG A 152 2.71 -10.41 0.75
N LEU A 153 3.28 -9.27 0.37
CA LEU A 153 4.71 -9.18 0.10
C LEU A 153 5.54 -9.07 1.39
N LEU A 154 5.06 -8.40 2.42
CA LEU A 154 5.86 -8.11 3.63
C LEU A 154 5.55 -9.05 4.79
N GLY A 155 4.36 -9.67 4.82
CA GLY A 155 3.87 -10.52 5.90
C GLY A 155 4.10 -12.03 5.73
N ILE A 156 4.58 -12.49 4.58
CA ILE A 156 4.89 -13.91 4.37
C ILE A 156 6.20 -14.26 5.10
N ALA A 157 6.09 -15.10 6.14
CA ALA A 157 7.22 -15.86 6.65
C ALA A 157 7.59 -16.91 5.57
N GLY A 158 8.82 -16.80 5.05
CA GLY A 158 9.39 -17.82 4.16
C GLY A 158 9.83 -19.05 4.94
#